data_AF-A0A3D3MUS3-F1
#
_entry.id   AF-A0A3D3MUS3-F1
#
_cell.length_a   1.000
_cell.length_b   1.000
_cell.length_c   1.000
_cell.angle_alpha   90.00
_cell.angle_beta   90.00
_cell.angle_gamma   90.00
#
_symmetry.space_group_name_H-M   'P 1'
#
loop_
_entity.id
_entity.type
_entity.pdbx_description
1 polymer ?
#
loop_
_entity_poly.entity_id
_entity_poly.type
_entity_poly.pdbx_seq_one_letter_code
_entity_poly.pdbx_strand_id
1 'polypeptide(L)'
;MLKECSVDVNKDCIFQQLVNKTFEILHVLPKNIDDDSPIGQSFKQIYGSLKGLINPIAAIRNAYGTGHGKDIHFQALDSRHAKLFVGISCTVTEFLWKTHKNADITMNSSLNSWLASFAGQ
;
A
#
# COMPACT_ATOMS: atom_id res chain seq x y z
N MET A 1 5.26 5.51 7.32
CA MET A 1 4.09 4.62 7.43
C MET A 1 4.27 3.46 8.41
N LEU A 2 4.84 2.29 8.07
CA LEU A 2 4.88 1.14 9.03
C LEU A 2 5.56 1.47 10.37
N LYS A 3 6.67 2.21 10.33
CA LYS A 3 7.35 2.70 11.54
C LYS A 3 6.52 3.72 12.34
N GLU A 4 5.74 4.56 11.65
CA GLU A 4 4.81 5.51 12.30
C GLU A 4 3.65 4.78 12.97
N CYS A 5 3.22 3.65 12.40
CA CYS A 5 2.22 2.76 13.00
C CYS A 5 2.81 1.84 14.09
N SER A 6 4.01 2.14 14.61
CA SER A 6 4.70 1.34 15.65
C SER A 6 4.94 -0.13 15.29
N VAL A 7 5.04 -0.45 14.00
CA VAL A 7 5.39 -1.81 13.55
C VAL A 7 6.89 -1.95 13.40
N ASP A 8 7.45 -2.90 14.14
CA ASP A 8 8.86 -3.23 14.05
C ASP A 8 9.16 -3.91 12.70
N VAL A 9 9.95 -3.23 11.89
CA VAL A 9 10.34 -3.68 10.55
C VAL A 9 11.80 -4.08 10.61
N ASN A 10 12.04 -5.39 10.74
CA ASN A 10 13.39 -5.94 10.62
C ASN A 10 13.88 -5.81 9.15
N LYS A 11 15.19 -5.67 8.98
CA LYS A 11 15.89 -5.56 7.69
C LYS A 11 15.70 -6.79 6.81
N ASP A 12 15.39 -7.94 7.42
CA ASP A 12 15.14 -9.21 6.74
C ASP A 12 13.68 -9.36 6.26
N CYS A 13 12.80 -8.40 6.55
CA CYS A 13 11.41 -8.46 6.08
C CYS A 13 11.36 -8.42 4.55
N ILE A 14 10.83 -9.49 3.97
CA ILE A 14 10.62 -9.59 2.53
C ILE A 14 9.54 -8.58 2.12
N PHE A 15 9.72 -7.93 0.96
CA PHE A 15 8.82 -6.89 0.45
C PHE A 15 7.32 -7.27 0.52
N GLN A 16 6.97 -8.51 0.22
CA GLN A 16 5.60 -9.02 0.33
C GLN A 16 5.02 -8.96 1.75
N GLN A 17 5.86 -9.24 2.76
CA GLN A 17 5.45 -9.19 4.16
C GLN A 17 5.16 -7.74 4.57
N LEU A 18 5.95 -6.78 4.08
CA LEU A 18 5.71 -5.35 4.32
C LEU A 18 4.40 -4.90 3.67
N VAL A 19 4.13 -5.34 2.45
CA VAL A 19 2.89 -5.07 1.73
C VAL A 19 1.70 -5.63 2.51
N ASN A 20 1.74 -6.90 2.93
CA ASN A 20 0.66 -7.50 3.70
C ASN A 20 0.38 -6.72 4.99
N LYS A 21 1.43 -6.43 5.77
CA LYS A 21 1.31 -5.63 7.00
C LYS A 21 0.72 -4.25 6.73
N THR A 22 1.11 -3.59 5.64
CA THR A 22 0.61 -2.26 5.25
C THR A 22 -0.90 -2.30 5.00
N PHE A 23 -1.38 -3.31 4.27
CA PHE A 23 -2.81 -3.47 3.98
C PHE A 23 -3.62 -3.86 5.23
N GLU A 24 -3.04 -4.65 6.13
CA GLU A 24 -3.67 -5.03 7.41
C GLU A 24 -3.85 -3.83 8.34
N ILE A 25 -2.80 -3.03 8.53
CA ILE A 25 -2.81 -1.88 9.45
C ILE A 25 -3.75 -0.76 8.97
N LEU A 26 -3.85 -0.56 7.66
CA LEU A 26 -4.65 0.53 7.11
C LEU A 26 -6.15 0.31 7.17
N HIS A 27 -6.62 -0.90 7.53
CA HIS A 27 -8.04 -1.25 7.51
C HIS A 27 -8.73 -0.71 6.24
N VAL A 28 -8.18 -1.08 5.07
CA VAL A 28 -8.57 -0.54 3.75
C VAL A 28 -10.04 -0.79 3.37
N LEU A 29 -10.78 -1.59 4.15
CA LEU A 29 -12.22 -1.74 4.00
C LEU A 29 -12.95 -0.50 4.53
N PRO A 30 -13.88 0.08 3.77
CA PRO A 30 -14.74 1.15 4.27
C PRO A 30 -15.47 0.70 5.55
N LYS A 31 -15.42 1.52 6.60
CA LYS A 31 -15.99 1.21 7.94
C LYS A 31 -17.49 0.85 7.95
N ASN A 32 -18.21 1.16 6.86
CA ASN A 32 -19.65 0.96 6.73
C ASN A 32 -20.01 -0.29 5.90
N ILE A 33 -19.03 -1.12 5.57
CA ILE A 33 -19.23 -2.37 4.83
C ILE A 33 -19.03 -3.53 5.80
N ASP A 34 -20.03 -4.40 5.86
CA ASP A 34 -19.92 -5.67 6.55
C ASP A 34 -18.92 -6.57 5.81
N ASP A 35 -17.93 -7.04 6.56
CA ASP A 35 -16.82 -7.85 6.11
C ASP A 35 -17.24 -9.22 5.55
N ASP A 36 -18.38 -9.73 6.02
CA ASP A 36 -18.95 -11.02 5.62
C ASP A 36 -20.02 -10.87 4.53
N SER A 37 -20.38 -9.63 4.18
CA SER A 37 -21.28 -9.38 3.05
C SER A 37 -20.64 -9.77 1.71
N PRO A 38 -21.44 -10.09 0.67
CA PRO A 38 -20.90 -10.35 -0.68
C PRO A 38 -20.03 -9.21 -1.22
N ILE A 39 -20.36 -7.97 -0.85
CA ILE A 39 -19.59 -6.78 -1.22
C ILE A 39 -18.26 -6.75 -0.46
N GLY A 40 -18.26 -6.99 0.85
CA GLY A 40 -17.05 -7.10 1.67
C GLY A 40 -16.07 -8.16 1.16
N GLN A 41 -16.59 -9.33 0.76
CA GLN A 41 -15.80 -10.38 0.13
C GLN A 41 -15.20 -9.95 -1.22
N SER A 42 -15.95 -9.21 -2.03
CA SER A 42 -15.45 -8.65 -3.29
C SER A 42 -14.29 -7.67 -3.07
N PHE A 43 -14.39 -6.80 -2.05
CA PHE A 43 -13.28 -5.92 -1.65
C PHE A 43 -12.05 -6.72 -1.20
N LYS A 44 -12.22 -7.73 -0.36
CA LYS A 44 -11.13 -8.62 0.08
C LYS A 44 -10.45 -9.29 -1.11
N GLN A 45 -11.21 -9.74 -2.10
CA GLN A 45 -10.66 -10.33 -3.32
C GLN A 45 -9.85 -9.33 -4.13
N ILE A 46 -10.37 -8.12 -4.36
CA ILE A 46 -9.65 -7.05 -5.08
C ILE A 46 -8.34 -6.72 -4.37
N TYR A 47 -8.37 -6.53 -3.05
CA TYR A 47 -7.18 -6.23 -2.26
C TYR A 47 -6.18 -7.39 -2.26
N GLY A 48 -6.66 -8.64 -2.22
CA GLY A 48 -5.85 -9.83 -2.41
C GLY A 48 -5.12 -9.82 -3.75
N SER A 49 -5.82 -9.52 -4.84
CA SER A 49 -5.23 -9.41 -6.17
C SER A 49 -4.19 -8.29 -6.25
N LEU A 50 -4.45 -7.11 -5.68
CA LEU A 50 -3.48 -6.01 -5.64
C LEU A 50 -2.21 -6.41 -4.89
N LYS A 51 -2.34 -7.04 -3.72
CA LYS A 51 -1.21 -7.58 -2.95
C LYS A 51 -0.41 -8.60 -3.77
N GLY A 52 -1.11 -9.48 -4.49
CA GLY A 52 -0.50 -10.48 -5.37
C GLY A 52 0.29 -9.90 -6.54
N LEU A 53 -0.09 -8.73 -7.06
CA LEU A 53 0.58 -8.08 -8.20
C LEU A 53 1.90 -7.38 -7.84
N ILE A 54 2.05 -6.94 -6.59
CA ILE A 54 3.18 -6.09 -6.18
C ILE A 54 4.54 -6.82 -6.33
N ASN A 55 4.61 -8.09 -5.94
CA ASN A 55 5.83 -8.90 -6.08
C ASN A 55 6.25 -9.15 -7.55
N PRO A 56 5.35 -9.65 -8.43
CA PRO A 56 5.65 -9.75 -9.86
C PRO A 56 6.11 -8.44 -10.48
N ILE A 57 5.48 -7.31 -10.15
CA ILE A 57 5.88 -5.99 -10.65
C ILE A 57 7.29 -5.62 -10.16
N ALA A 58 7.62 -5.89 -8.89
CA ALA A 58 8.97 -5.65 -8.36
C ALA A 58 10.02 -6.53 -9.05
N ALA A 59 9.69 -7.80 -9.35
CA ALA A 59 10.57 -8.69 -10.11
C ALA A 59 10.82 -8.16 -11.54
N ILE A 60 9.77 -7.71 -12.23
CA ILE A 60 9.88 -7.07 -13.56
C ILE A 60 10.73 -5.80 -13.45
N ARG A 61 10.49 -4.94 -12.45
CA ARG A 61 11.32 -3.76 -12.19
C ARG A 61 12.80 -4.11 -12.01
N ASN A 62 13.10 -5.18 -11.26
CA ASN A 62 14.48 -5.60 -11.02
C ASN A 62 15.14 -6.21 -12.26
N ALA A 63 14.40 -7.01 -13.03
CA ALA A 63 14.91 -7.61 -14.26
C ALA A 63 15.17 -6.55 -15.34
N TYR A 64 14.24 -5.60 -15.49
CA TYR A 64 14.30 -4.60 -16.56
C TYR A 64 14.94 -3.27 -16.14
N GLY A 65 15.06 -2.98 -14.85
CA GLY A 65 15.72 -1.79 -14.31
C GLY A 65 17.06 -2.13 -13.67
N THR A 66 18.16 -1.74 -14.31
CA THR A 66 19.48 -1.80 -13.69
C THR A 66 20.14 -0.44 -13.90
N GLY A 67 20.32 0.32 -12.81
CA GLY A 67 21.10 1.57 -12.82
C GLY A 67 22.59 1.35 -13.08
N HIS A 68 23.01 0.13 -13.37
CA HIS A 68 24.33 -0.24 -13.85
C HIS A 68 24.17 -0.78 -15.26
N GLY A 69 24.91 -0.20 -16.20
CA GLY A 69 24.77 -0.35 -17.64
C GLY A 69 24.44 -1.78 -18.06
N LYS A 70 23.46 -1.90 -18.93
CA LYS A 70 23.03 -3.21 -19.43
C LYS A 70 23.92 -3.69 -20.55
N ASP A 71 24.04 -5.00 -20.62
CA ASP A 71 24.75 -5.71 -21.67
C ASP A 71 24.27 -5.25 -23.05
N ILE A 72 25.14 -5.35 -24.05
CA ILE A 72 24.93 -4.81 -25.41
C ILE A 72 23.68 -5.38 -26.12
N HIS A 73 23.13 -6.48 -25.61
CA HIS A 73 21.95 -7.17 -26.12
C HIS A 73 20.68 -6.98 -25.27
N PHE A 74 20.66 -6.02 -24.35
CA PHE A 74 19.48 -5.84 -23.51
C PHE A 74 18.24 -5.42 -24.30
N GLN A 75 17.20 -6.24 -24.20
CA GLN A 75 15.88 -5.90 -24.72
C GLN A 75 15.04 -5.23 -23.64
N ALA A 76 14.72 -3.96 -23.88
CA ALA A 76 13.82 -3.21 -23.02
C ALA A 76 12.40 -3.80 -23.06
N LEU A 77 11.66 -3.63 -21.96
CA LEU A 77 10.25 -3.95 -21.90
C LEU A 77 9.47 -3.06 -22.88
N ASP A 78 8.50 -3.62 -23.60
CA ASP A 78 7.62 -2.84 -24.49
C ASP A 78 6.97 -1.67 -23.73
N SER A 79 6.93 -0.50 -24.37
CA SER A 79 6.50 0.76 -23.73
C SER A 79 5.09 0.65 -23.14
N ARG A 80 4.19 -0.10 -23.78
CA ARG A 80 2.81 -0.27 -23.29
C ARG A 80 2.76 -1.03 -21.96
N HIS A 81 3.55 -2.09 -21.84
CA HIS A 81 3.64 -2.89 -20.61
C HIS A 81 4.37 -2.13 -19.50
N ALA A 82 5.44 -1.40 -19.83
CA ALA A 82 6.13 -0.55 -18.88
C ALA A 82 5.19 0.51 -18.29
N LYS A 83 4.40 1.19 -19.14
CA LYS A 83 3.39 2.17 -18.71
C LYS A 83 2.32 1.53 -17.82
N LEU A 84 1.84 0.33 -18.17
CA LEU A 84 0.86 -0.39 -17.36
C LEU A 84 1.38 -0.66 -15.94
N PHE A 85 2.58 -1.22 -15.81
CA PHE A 85 3.13 -1.58 -14.49
C PHE A 85 3.49 -0.36 -13.64
N VAL A 86 3.99 0.71 -14.26
CA VAL A 86 4.19 1.99 -13.58
C VAL A 86 2.86 2.56 -13.11
N GLY A 87 1.83 2.55 -13.96
CA GLY A 87 0.49 3.02 -13.63
C GLY A 87 -0.12 2.26 -12.44
N ILE A 88 -0.05 0.92 -12.45
CA ILE A 88 -0.50 0.09 -11.33
C ILE A 88 0.24 0.47 -10.04
N SER A 89 1.56 0.61 -10.10
CA SER A 89 2.40 0.95 -8.94
C SER A 89 2.05 2.32 -8.35
N CYS A 90 1.86 3.32 -9.21
CA CYS A 90 1.45 4.67 -8.79
C CYS A 90 0.08 4.65 -8.12
N THR A 91 -0.92 4.03 -8.75
CA THR A 91 -2.28 3.95 -8.21
C THR A 91 -2.32 3.28 -6.84
N VAL A 92 -1.62 2.15 -6.67
CA VAL A 92 -1.55 1.45 -5.39
C VAL A 92 -0.86 2.31 -4.33
N THR A 93 0.27 2.92 -4.67
CA THR A 93 1.03 3.78 -3.74
C THR A 93 0.20 4.98 -3.29
N GLU A 94 -0.47 5.64 -4.23
CA GLU A 94 -1.34 6.78 -3.96
C GLU A 94 -2.51 6.40 -3.07
N PHE A 95 -3.17 5.26 -3.35
CA PHE A 95 -4.28 4.75 -2.53
C PHE A 95 -3.85 4.48 -1.09
N LEU A 96 -2.73 3.77 -0.89
CA LEU A 96 -2.21 3.46 0.45
C LEU A 96 -1.80 4.73 1.19
N TRP A 97 -1.14 5.67 0.52
CA TRP A 97 -0.73 6.94 1.12
C TRP A 97 -1.92 7.80 1.55
N LYS A 98 -2.94 7.93 0.69
CA LYS A 98 -4.17 8.66 1.02
C LYS A 98 -4.90 8.00 2.18
N THR A 99 -4.98 6.66 2.20
CA THR A 99 -5.59 5.92 3.31
C THR A 99 -4.84 6.16 4.62
N HIS A 100 -3.50 6.14 4.61
CA HIS A 100 -2.67 6.46 5.77
C HIS A 100 -2.92 7.88 6.30
N LYS A 101 -2.87 8.88 5.41
CA LYS A 101 -3.12 10.27 5.78
C LYS A 101 -4.51 10.49 6.35
N ASN A 102 -5.53 9.85 5.77
CA ASN A 102 -6.90 9.97 6.26
C ASN A 102 -7.06 9.32 7.65
N ALA A 103 -6.40 8.19 7.90
CA ALA A 103 -6.38 7.56 9.22
C ALA A 103 -5.72 8.46 10.27
N ASP A 104 -4.58 9.06 9.94
CA ASP A 104 -3.84 9.98 10.80
C ASP A 104 -4.65 11.26 11.12
N ILE A 105 -5.29 11.85 10.11
CA ILE A 105 -6.20 12.99 10.27
C ILE A 105 -7.37 12.63 11.21
N THR A 106 -7.93 11.43 11.08
CA THR A 106 -9.05 10.99 11.91
C THR A 106 -8.64 10.82 13.37
N MET A 107 -7.48 10.20 13.64
CA MET A 107 -6.96 10.07 15.01
C MET A 107 -6.66 11.42 15.64
N ASN A 108 -5.99 12.33 14.91
CA ASN A 108 -5.63 13.64 15.43
C ASN A 108 -6.89 14.49 15.73
N SER A 109 -7.90 14.44 14.86
CA SER A 109 -9.20 15.09 15.10
C SER A 109 -9.90 14.55 16.36
N SER A 110 -9.91 13.22 16.56
CA SER A 110 -10.49 12.63 17.79
C SER A 110 -9.75 13.02 19.06
N LEU A 111 -8.42 13.08 19.03
CA LEU A 111 -7.61 13.51 20.18
C LEU A 111 -7.83 14.98 20.49
N ASN A 112 -7.90 15.85 19.49
CA ASN A 112 -8.17 17.27 19.69
C ASN A 112 -9.58 17.52 20.25
N SER A 113 -10.59 16.76 19.80
CA SER A 113 -11.95 16.81 20.35
C SER A 113 -11.99 16.35 21.82
N TRP A 114 -11.30 15.25 22.15
CA TRP A 114 -11.18 14.77 23.52
C TRP A 114 -10.46 15.80 24.41
N LEU A 115 -9.29 16.32 24.01
CA LEU A 115 -8.55 17.35 24.75
C LEU A 115 -9.38 18.63 24.98
N ALA A 116 -10.15 19.07 23.97
CA ALA A 116 -11.04 20.22 24.09
C ALA A 116 -12.15 20.01 25.14
N SER A 117 -12.58 18.76 25.38
CA SER A 117 -13.52 18.41 26.44
C SER A 117 -12.92 18.48 27.85
N PHE A 118 -11.60 18.44 28.01
CA PHE A 118 -10.91 18.59 29.31
C PHE A 118 -10.43 20.00 29.58
N ALA A 119 -10.16 20.79 28.54
CA ALA A 119 -9.71 22.18 28.69
C ALA A 119 -10.83 23.17 29.07
N GLY A 120 -12.09 22.70 29.13
CA GLY A 120 -13.27 23.50 29.45
C GLY A 120 -13.86 23.31 30.86
N GLN A 121 -13.12 22.71 31.80
CA GLN A 121 -13.51 22.56 33.22
C GLN A 121 -12.66 23.44 34.13
#